data_AF-A0A1H2QW60-F1
#
_entry.id   AF-A0A1H2QW60-F1
#
_cell.length_a   1.000
_cell.length_b   1.000
_cell.length_c   1.000
_cell.angle_alpha   90.00
_cell.angle_beta   90.00
_cell.angle_gamma   90.00
#
_symmetry.space_group_name_H-M   'P 1'
#
loop_
_entity.id
_entity.type
_entity.pdbx_description
1 polymer ?
#
loop_
_entity_poly.entity_id
_entity_poly.type
_entity_poly.pdbx_seq_one_letter_code
_entity_poly.pdbx_strand_id
1 'polypeptide(L)'
;MKKILLASVAIVLASCGGKTAYEGTYEGTFPCADCSGINVSLSIGKDTYTSEEVMEDRKEEDNGKVSYDAQNKVLTLTSEKENGKIQQYQVKEDGSIAFLDEGKEITGELASYYILKKK
;
A
#
# COMPACT_ATOMS: atom_id res chain seq x y z
N MET A 1 -10.46 20.23 -48.80
CA MET A 1 -9.33 20.08 -47.85
C MET A 1 -9.86 19.37 -46.61
N LYS A 2 -9.12 18.36 -46.15
CA LYS A 2 -9.62 17.15 -45.46
C LYS A 2 -10.16 17.43 -44.04
N LYS A 3 -11.36 16.91 -43.78
CA LYS A 3 -11.94 16.74 -42.44
C LYS A 3 -11.15 15.63 -41.73
N ILE A 4 -10.56 15.91 -40.57
CA ILE A 4 -9.95 14.88 -39.72
C ILE A 4 -10.84 14.74 -38.49
N LEU A 5 -11.65 13.68 -38.50
CA LEU A 5 -12.27 13.09 -37.33
C LEU A 5 -11.13 12.43 -36.53
N LEU A 6 -10.86 12.91 -35.32
CA LEU A 6 -10.06 12.15 -34.36
C LEU A 6 -10.99 11.16 -33.67
N ALA A 7 -10.87 9.91 -34.09
CA ALA A 7 -11.52 8.76 -33.50
C ALA A 7 -11.02 8.56 -32.07
N SER A 8 -11.99 8.36 -31.17
CA SER A 8 -11.83 7.86 -29.82
C SER A 8 -11.13 6.50 -29.83
N VAL A 9 -9.97 6.41 -29.19
CA VAL A 9 -9.39 5.12 -28.79
C VAL A 9 -9.72 4.94 -27.32
N ALA A 10 -10.87 4.34 -27.04
CA ALA A 10 -11.10 3.73 -25.74
C ALA A 10 -10.21 2.48 -25.68
N ILE A 11 -9.03 2.61 -25.05
CA ILE A 11 -8.21 1.47 -24.65
C ILE A 11 -8.98 0.76 -23.55
N VAL A 12 -9.73 -0.28 -23.92
CA VAL A 12 -10.22 -1.28 -22.98
C VAL A 12 -9.06 -2.24 -22.77
N LEU A 13 -8.23 -1.99 -21.75
CA LEU A 13 -7.28 -3.00 -21.28
C LEU A 13 -8.09 -4.10 -20.60
N ALA A 14 -8.20 -5.22 -21.30
CA ALA A 14 -8.58 -6.49 -20.72
C ALA A 14 -7.63 -6.80 -19.56
N SER A 15 -8.08 -6.60 -18.32
CA SER A 15 -7.41 -7.11 -17.13
C SER A 15 -7.69 -8.61 -17.06
N CYS A 16 -6.91 -9.41 -17.78
CA CYS A 16 -6.76 -10.84 -17.50
C CYS A 16 -6.51 -11.01 -15.98
N GLY A 17 -7.30 -11.88 -15.33
CA GLY A 17 -7.37 -12.04 -13.88
C GLY A 17 -6.13 -12.63 -13.21
N GLY A 18 -4.99 -11.96 -13.34
CA GLY A 18 -3.80 -12.20 -12.54
C GLY A 18 -3.82 -11.36 -11.27
N LYS A 19 -3.50 -11.99 -10.13
CA LYS A 19 -3.26 -11.30 -8.87
C LYS A 19 -2.07 -10.35 -9.05
N THR A 20 -2.23 -9.08 -8.69
CA THR A 20 -1.17 -8.07 -8.80
C THR A 20 -0.04 -8.32 -7.80
N ALA A 21 1.13 -7.71 -8.03
CA ALA A 21 2.33 -7.94 -7.20
C ALA A 21 2.14 -7.58 -5.71
N TYR A 22 1.24 -6.65 -5.41
CA TYR A 22 1.00 -6.11 -4.07
C TYR A 22 -0.20 -6.73 -3.35
N GLU A 23 -1.03 -7.51 -4.04
CA GLU A 23 -2.21 -8.10 -3.39
C GLU A 23 -1.78 -9.16 -2.37
N GLY A 24 -2.33 -9.09 -1.15
CA GLY A 24 -2.02 -10.02 -0.07
C GLY A 24 -2.30 -9.48 1.31
N THR A 25 -1.96 -10.29 2.30
CA THR A 25 -1.99 -9.91 3.71
C THR A 25 -0.56 -9.77 4.20
N TYR A 26 -0.31 -8.68 4.91
CA TYR A 26 1.01 -8.25 5.36
C TYR A 26 0.99 -8.04 6.86
N GLU A 27 2.03 -8.49 7.54
CA GLU A 27 2.16 -8.38 9.00
C GLU A 27 3.56 -7.87 9.38
N GLY A 28 3.62 -7.14 10.48
CA GLY A 28 4.87 -6.63 11.06
C GLY A 28 4.61 -5.84 12.33
N THR A 29 5.69 -5.36 12.95
CA THR A 29 5.63 -4.56 14.17
C THR A 29 6.42 -3.27 13.98
N PHE A 30 5.74 -2.15 13.84
CA PHE A 30 6.39 -0.84 13.75
C PHE A 30 6.89 -0.39 15.12
N PRO A 31 8.01 0.35 15.19
CA PRO A 31 8.54 0.84 16.44
C PRO A 31 7.60 1.89 17.04
N CYS A 32 7.55 1.92 18.36
CA CYS A 32 6.75 2.85 19.15
C CYS A 32 7.66 3.54 20.16
N ALA A 33 7.51 4.85 20.34
CA ALA A 33 8.41 5.62 21.19
C ALA A 33 8.19 5.35 22.68
N ASP A 34 6.94 5.13 23.07
CA ASP A 34 6.46 5.03 24.45
C ASP A 34 5.63 3.76 24.73
N CYS A 35 5.62 2.82 23.79
CA CYS A 35 4.95 1.52 23.93
C CYS A 35 5.79 0.37 23.36
N SER A 36 5.34 -0.87 23.56
CA SER A 36 6.09 -2.07 23.13
C SER A 36 6.22 -2.24 21.61
N GLY A 37 5.42 -1.53 20.82
CA GLY A 37 5.37 -1.60 19.36
C GLY A 37 3.94 -1.53 18.85
N ILE A 38 3.79 -1.31 17.54
CA ILE A 38 2.51 -1.26 16.84
C ILE A 38 2.43 -2.51 15.98
N ASN A 39 1.60 -3.49 16.35
CA ASN A 39 1.38 -4.67 15.51
C ASN A 39 0.44 -4.29 14.37
N VAL A 40 0.93 -4.41 13.14
CA VAL A 40 0.20 -4.03 11.93
C VAL A 40 -0.22 -5.29 11.18
N SER A 41 -1.50 -5.38 10.84
CA SER A 41 -2.04 -6.35 9.90
C SER A 41 -2.73 -5.59 8.77
N LEU A 42 -2.26 -5.77 7.54
CA LEU A 42 -2.73 -5.05 6.37
C LEU A 42 -3.15 -6.03 5.28
N SER A 43 -4.42 -6.04 4.92
CA SER A 43 -4.95 -6.84 3.82
C SER A 43 -5.26 -5.94 2.63
N ILE A 44 -4.63 -6.24 1.50
CA ILE A 44 -4.64 -5.42 0.29
C ILE A 44 -5.24 -6.23 -0.85
N GLY A 45 -6.41 -5.80 -1.30
CA GLY A 45 -7.05 -6.28 -2.51
C GLY A 45 -6.66 -5.43 -3.72
N LYS A 46 -7.27 -5.70 -4.88
CA LYS A 46 -6.98 -4.99 -6.13
C LYS A 46 -7.20 -3.47 -6.01
N ASP A 47 -8.35 -3.07 -5.47
CA ASP A 47 -8.81 -1.68 -5.46
C ASP A 47 -8.97 -1.10 -4.04
N THR A 48 -8.95 -1.94 -3.01
CA THR A 48 -9.21 -1.56 -1.62
C THR A 48 -8.31 -2.28 -0.63
N TYR A 49 -8.20 -1.72 0.57
CA TYR A 49 -7.50 -2.34 1.69
C TYR A 49 -8.31 -2.26 2.99
N THR A 50 -7.93 -3.11 3.94
CA THR A 50 -8.29 -3.00 5.36
C THR A 50 -7.02 -3.15 6.19
N SER A 51 -6.89 -2.39 7.26
CA SER A 51 -5.80 -2.53 8.23
C SER A 51 -6.32 -2.60 9.66
N GLU A 52 -5.53 -3.27 10.49
CA GLU A 52 -5.65 -3.29 11.94
C GLU A 52 -4.28 -2.95 12.52
N GLU A 53 -4.27 -2.03 13.47
CA GLU A 53 -3.10 -1.65 14.26
C GLU A 53 -3.41 -1.88 15.74
N VAL A 54 -2.59 -2.67 16.42
CA VAL A 54 -2.73 -2.97 17.85
C VAL A 54 -1.53 -2.44 18.61
N MET A 55 -1.81 -1.56 19.57
CA MET A 55 -0.85 -0.88 20.44
C MET A 55 -1.29 -1.11 21.88
N GLU A 56 -0.65 -2.07 22.55
CA GLU A 56 -1.02 -2.49 23.91
C GLU A 56 -2.51 -2.88 23.99
N ASP A 57 -3.32 -2.12 24.74
CA ASP A 57 -4.75 -2.37 24.92
C ASP A 57 -5.63 -1.61 23.90
N ARG A 58 -5.01 -0.85 22.98
CA ARG A 58 -5.71 -0.10 21.93
C ARG A 58 -5.65 -0.85 20.61
N LYS A 59 -6.79 -0.89 19.92
CA LYS A 59 -6.93 -1.35 18.55
C LYS A 59 -7.52 -0.25 17.68
N GLU A 60 -6.88 0.01 16.55
CA GLU A 60 -7.34 0.93 15.52
C GLU A 60 -7.54 0.17 14.21
N GLU A 61 -8.60 0.49 13.48
CA GLU A 61 -8.94 -0.15 12.21
C GLU A 61 -9.17 0.90 11.14
N ASP A 62 -8.57 0.69 9.97
CA ASP A 62 -8.73 1.56 8.81
C ASP A 62 -9.10 0.76 7.54
N ASN A 63 -9.69 1.47 6.58
CA ASN A 63 -9.98 0.93 5.26
C ASN A 63 -10.01 2.05 4.24
N GLY A 64 -9.80 1.68 2.98
CA GLY A 64 -9.93 2.63 1.90
C GLY A 64 -9.47 2.09 0.57
N LYS A 65 -8.95 2.98 -0.27
CA LYS A 65 -8.63 2.71 -1.67
C LYS A 65 -7.16 2.41 -1.87
N VAL A 66 -6.88 1.62 -2.91
CA VAL A 66 -5.55 1.25 -3.35
C VAL A 66 -5.27 1.83 -4.73
N SER A 67 -4.07 2.36 -4.92
CA SER A 67 -3.50 2.60 -6.24
C SER A 67 -2.06 2.12 -6.27
N TYR A 68 -1.60 1.69 -7.45
CA TYR A 68 -0.26 1.13 -7.61
C TYR A 68 0.42 1.69 -8.86
N ASP A 69 1.60 2.27 -8.64
CA ASP A 69 2.52 2.66 -9.70
C ASP A 69 3.48 1.50 -9.97
N ALA A 70 3.24 0.76 -11.06
CA ALA A 70 4.07 -0.38 -11.44
C ALA A 70 5.48 0.01 -11.92
N GLN A 71 5.69 1.24 -12.41
CA GLN A 71 6.99 1.69 -12.88
C GLN A 71 7.94 1.93 -11.72
N ASN A 72 7.43 2.63 -10.69
CA ASN A 72 8.20 2.94 -9.49
C ASN A 72 8.03 1.89 -8.38
N LYS A 73 7.17 0.89 -8.59
CA LYS A 73 6.79 -0.16 -7.61
C LYS A 73 6.24 0.44 -6.30
N VAL A 74 5.52 1.56 -6.38
CA VAL A 74 4.95 2.27 -5.22
C VAL A 74 3.47 1.95 -5.07
N LEU A 75 3.11 1.39 -3.93
CA LEU A 75 1.74 1.19 -3.47
C LEU A 75 1.29 2.40 -2.67
N THR A 76 0.11 2.92 -2.97
CA THR A 76 -0.51 4.04 -2.24
C THR A 76 -1.86 3.61 -1.69
N LEU A 77 -2.01 3.74 -0.38
CA LEU A 77 -3.25 3.53 0.36
C LEU A 77 -3.86 4.90 0.69
N THR A 78 -5.15 5.06 0.43
CA THR A 78 -5.89 6.29 0.76
C THR A 78 -7.03 5.97 1.69
N SER A 79 -6.96 6.45 2.92
CA SER A 79 -7.96 6.19 3.96
C SER A 79 -9.29 6.86 3.65
N GLU A 80 -10.37 6.10 3.81
CA GLU A 80 -11.74 6.64 3.75
C GLU A 80 -12.21 7.15 5.13
N LYS A 81 -11.56 6.76 6.23
CA LYS A 81 -11.90 7.20 7.59
C LYS A 81 -11.13 8.45 8.01
N GLU A 82 -9.89 8.60 7.58
CA GLU A 82 -8.98 9.68 7.98
C GLU A 82 -8.89 10.81 6.93
N ASN A 83 -10.03 11.28 6.41
CA ASN A 83 -10.11 12.41 5.47
C ASN A 83 -9.17 12.29 4.25
N GLY A 84 -8.97 11.09 3.71
CA GLY A 84 -8.09 10.88 2.55
C GLY A 84 -6.60 10.85 2.88
N LYS A 85 -6.21 10.64 4.15
CA LYS A 85 -4.81 10.41 4.54
C LYS A 85 -4.17 9.33 3.67
N ILE A 86 -2.93 9.60 3.27
CA ILE A 86 -2.16 8.74 2.37
C ILE A 86 -1.08 8.01 3.15
N GLN A 87 -0.95 6.70 2.89
CA GLN A 87 0.22 5.90 3.28
C GLN A 87 0.83 5.28 2.02
N GLN A 88 2.15 5.25 1.93
CA GLN A 88 2.86 4.72 0.78
C GLN A 88 3.82 3.60 1.19
N TYR A 89 3.96 2.63 0.30
CA TYR A 89 4.85 1.50 0.50
C TYR A 89 5.61 1.17 -0.79
N GLN A 90 6.88 0.83 -0.67
CA GLN A 90 7.66 0.25 -1.74
C GLN A 90 7.42 -1.26 -1.79
N VAL A 91 6.94 -1.77 -2.92
CA VAL A 91 6.80 -3.22 -3.15
C VAL A 91 8.17 -3.82 -3.48
N LYS A 92 8.57 -4.84 -2.71
CA LYS A 92 9.87 -5.51 -2.82
C LYS A 92 9.80 -6.78 -3.67
N GLU A 93 10.95 -7.24 -4.13
CA GLU A 93 11.06 -8.41 -5.00
C GLU A 93 10.75 -9.72 -4.27
N ASP A 94 10.98 -9.77 -2.96
CA ASP A 94 10.60 -10.89 -2.09
C ASP A 94 9.11 -10.91 -1.72
N GLY A 95 8.34 -9.95 -2.25
CA GLY A 95 6.91 -9.81 -2.01
C GLY A 95 6.55 -9.09 -0.72
N SER A 96 7.53 -8.63 0.07
CA SER A 96 7.28 -7.72 1.21
C SER A 96 6.99 -6.29 0.75
N ILE A 97 6.55 -5.44 1.68
CA ILE A 97 6.35 -4.01 1.45
C ILE A 97 7.08 -3.20 2.51
N ALA A 98 7.81 -2.17 2.10
CA ALA A 98 8.50 -1.25 3.02
C ALA A 98 7.75 0.07 3.10
N PHE A 99 7.44 0.53 4.30
CA PHE A 99 6.81 1.84 4.51
C PHE A 99 7.70 2.96 3.96
N LEU A 100 7.07 3.94 3.31
CA LEU A 100 7.72 5.13 2.77
C LEU A 100 7.34 6.35 3.60
N ASP A 101 8.35 6.97 4.21
CA ASP A 101 8.25 8.28 4.85
C ASP A 101 8.54 9.36 3.81
N GLU A 102 7.56 10.21 3.53
CA GLU A 102 7.62 11.24 2.47
C GLU A 102 8.12 10.69 1.12
N GLY A 103 7.70 9.47 0.77
CA GLY A 103 8.07 8.80 -0.48
C GLY A 103 9.45 8.15 -0.50
N LYS A 104 10.13 8.07 0.65
CA LYS A 104 11.45 7.43 0.79
C LYS A 104 11.43 6.31 1.83
N GLU A 105 12.21 5.27 1.59
CA GLU A 105 12.39 4.22 2.59
C GLU A 105 13.13 4.75 3.80
N ILE A 106 12.71 4.29 4.97
CA ILE A 106 13.40 4.56 6.22
C ILE A 106 14.75 3.81 6.20
N THR A 107 15.81 4.50 6.62
CA THR A 107 17.18 3.97 6.64
C THR A 107 17.73 3.94 8.06
N GLY A 108 18.85 3.24 8.27
CA GLY A 108 19.49 3.10 9.58
C GLY A 108 19.03 1.86 10.34
N GLU A 109 19.30 1.85 11.65
CA GLU A 109 19.12 0.66 12.51
C GLU A 109 17.66 0.19 12.62
N LEU A 110 16.71 1.09 12.42
CA LEU A 110 15.27 0.79 12.52
C LEU A 110 14.62 0.41 11.19
N ALA A 111 15.35 0.48 10.07
CA ALA A 111 14.79 0.28 8.73
C ALA A 111 14.02 -1.05 8.58
N SER A 112 14.54 -2.13 9.17
CA SER A 112 13.91 -3.45 9.08
C SER A 112 12.56 -3.55 9.79
N TYR A 113 12.29 -2.69 10.78
CA TYR A 113 11.01 -2.69 11.48
C TYR A 113 9.88 -2.12 10.62
N TYR A 114 10.20 -1.31 9.61
CA TYR A 114 9.24 -0.71 8.69
C TYR A 114 8.94 -1.57 7.46
N ILE A 115 9.37 -2.83 7.47
CA ILE A 115 9.06 -3.81 6.43
C ILE A 115 7.96 -4.74 6.93
N LEU A 116 6.80 -4.71 6.25
CA LEU A 116 5.73 -5.67 6.48
C LEU A 116 5.94 -6.88 5.57
N LYS A 117 5.98 -8.07 6.18
CA LYS A 117 6.17 -9.32 5.46
C LYS A 117 4.83 -9.88 5.01
N LYS A 118 4.81 -10.46 3.83
CA LYS A 118 3.64 -11.16 3.32
C LYS A 118 3.41 -12.45 4.13
N LYS A 119 2.16 -12.69 4.52
CA LYS A 119 1.73 -13.91 5.19
C LYS A 119 1.69 -15.12 4.25
#